data_AF-A0A1H4MAL3-F1
#
_entry.id   AF-A0A1H4MAL3-F1
#
_cell.length_a   1.000
_cell.length_b   1.000
_cell.length_c   1.000
_cell.angle_alpha   90.00
_cell.angle_beta   90.00
_cell.angle_gamma   90.00
#
_symmetry.space_group_name_H-M   'P 1'
#
loop_
_entity.id
_entity.type
_entity.pdbx_description
1 polymer ?
#
loop_
_entity_poly.entity_id
_entity_poly.type
_entity_poly.pdbx_seq_one_letter_code
_entity_poly.pdbx_strand_id
1 'polypeptide(L)' 'MDPTRLSEHFGTEIEQLSAVERMVYDALQRSCSEYYDIYQIAKESKLTELQVMVSIQLLIHKKLLPIVNEN' A
#
# COMPACT_ATOMS: atom_id res chain seq x y z
N MET A 1 -32.63 -5.05 -15.46
CA MET A 1 -31.55 -4.78 -14.48
C MET A 1 -30.27 -5.25 -15.13
N ASP A 2 -29.32 -4.34 -15.36
CA ASP A 2 -28.11 -4.61 -16.12
C ASP A 2 -27.05 -5.29 -15.21
N PRO A 3 -26.59 -6.53 -15.51
CA PRO A 3 -25.69 -7.29 -14.64
C PRO A 3 -24.22 -6.81 -14.69
N THR A 4 -23.94 -5.74 -15.44
CA THR A 4 -22.57 -5.33 -15.81
C THR A 4 -21.88 -4.42 -14.79
N ARG A 5 -22.54 -4.00 -13.70
CA ARG A 5 -22.02 -2.96 -12.78
C ARG A 5 -21.29 -3.47 -11.53
N LEU A 6 -20.99 -4.77 -11.44
CA LEU A 6 -20.37 -5.34 -10.23
C LEU A 6 -18.88 -5.68 -10.39
N SER A 7 -18.30 -5.55 -11.59
CA SER A 7 -16.93 -6.01 -11.88
C SER A 7 -15.88 -4.90 -12.07
N GLU A 8 -16.22 -3.62 -11.90
CA GLU A 8 -15.29 -2.50 -12.16
C GLU A 8 -14.59 -1.92 -10.91
N HIS A 9 -14.95 -2.37 -9.70
CA HIS A 9 -14.49 -1.70 -8.47
C HIS A 9 -13.18 -2.25 -7.89
N PHE A 10 -12.70 -3.43 -8.31
CA PHE A 10 -11.46 -4.00 -7.77
C PHE A 10 -10.20 -3.68 -8.61
N GLY A 11 -10.38 -3.35 -9.90
CA GLY A 11 -9.26 -2.94 -10.77
C GLY A 11 -8.84 -1.47 -10.59
N THR A 12 -9.67 -0.65 -9.94
CA THR A 12 -9.53 0.82 -9.91
C THR A 12 -8.80 1.35 -8.67
N GLU A 13 -8.68 0.58 -7.59
CA GLU A 13 -8.10 1.09 -6.32
C GLU A 13 -6.57 1.19 -6.36
N ILE A 14 -5.91 0.22 -7.01
CA ILE A 14 -4.45 0.25 -7.20
C ILE A 14 -4.05 1.31 -8.24
N GLU A 15 -4.92 1.60 -9.22
CA GLU A 15 -4.70 2.67 -10.21
C GLU A 15 -4.82 4.07 -9.61
N GLN A 16 -5.54 4.23 -8.49
CA GLN A 16 -5.69 5.48 -7.75
C GLN A 16 -4.55 5.75 -6.74
N LEU A 17 -3.51 4.92 -6.73
CA LEU A 17 -2.33 5.17 -5.90
C LEU A 17 -1.52 6.32 -6.50
N SER A 18 -1.16 7.27 -5.64
CA SER A 18 -0.09 8.20 -5.96
C SER A 18 1.22 7.46 -6.21
N ALA A 19 2.17 8.12 -6.89
CA ALA A 19 3.47 7.52 -7.18
C ALA A 19 4.18 7.02 -5.90
N VAL A 20 4.08 7.78 -4.80
CA VAL A 20 4.72 7.43 -3.52
C VAL A 20 4.04 6.21 -2.89
N GLU A 21 2.70 6.18 -2.85
CA GLU A 21 1.96 5.03 -2.32
C GLU A 21 2.27 3.75 -3.13
N ARG A 22 2.35 3.85 -4.45
CA ARG A 22 2.69 2.72 -5.32
C ARG A 22 4.10 2.23 -5.07
N MET A 23 5.08 3.12 -4.95
CA MET A 23 6.46 2.73 -4.63
C MET A 23 6.56 1.99 -3.30
N VAL A 24 5.86 2.47 -2.27
CA VAL A 24 5.80 1.82 -0.96
C VAL A 24 5.08 0.47 -1.04
N TYR A 25 3.93 0.42 -1.74
CA TYR A 25 3.19 -0.82 -1.97
C TYR A 25 4.05 -1.89 -2.67
N ASP A 26 4.74 -1.52 -3.75
CA ASP A 26 5.61 -2.43 -4.50
C ASP A 26 6.83 -2.90 -3.69
N ALA A 27 7.38 -2.04 -2.81
CA ALA A 27 8.45 -2.43 -1.88
C ALA A 27 7.94 -3.42 -0.82
N LEU A 28 6.74 -3.17 -0.28
CA LEU A 28 6.09 -4.06 0.68
C LEU A 28 5.78 -5.44 0.10
N GLN A 29 5.29 -5.51 -1.14
CA GLN A 29 5.02 -6.80 -1.81
C GLN A 29 6.31 -7.62 -2.04
N ARG A 30 7.46 -6.96 -2.16
CA ARG A 30 8.77 -7.62 -2.32
C ARG A 30 9.39 -8.03 -0.99
N SER A 31 9.05 -7.35 0.10
CA SER A 31 9.46 -7.72 1.44
C SER A 31 8.55 -8.85 1.94
N CYS A 32 9.01 -10.11 1.86
CA CYS A 32 8.29 -11.27 2.40
C CYS A 32 8.30 -11.33 3.95
N SER A 33 8.36 -10.17 4.61
CA SER A 33 8.39 -10.03 6.06
C SER A 33 6.96 -9.88 6.59
N GLU A 34 6.64 -10.54 7.70
CA GLU A 34 5.38 -10.35 8.43
C GLU A 34 5.27 -8.95 9.04
N TYR A 35 6.38 -8.21 9.12
CA TYR A 35 6.47 -6.86 9.68
C TYR A 35 6.98 -5.85 8.66
N TYR A 36 6.41 -4.64 8.72
CA TYR A 36 6.81 -3.50 7.91
C TYR A 36 8.08 -2.86 8.48
N ASP A 37 9.25 -3.27 7.98
CA ASP A 37 10.51 -2.56 8.26
C ASP A 37 10.53 -1.22 7.52
N ILE A 38 10.07 -0.17 8.21
CA ILE A 38 9.95 1.19 7.68
C ILE A 38 11.29 1.70 7.15
N TYR A 39 12.38 1.41 7.87
CA TYR A 39 13.72 1.89 7.51
C TYR A 39 14.19 1.23 6.21
N GLN A 40 14.02 -0.09 6.10
CA GLN A 40 14.39 -0.83 4.89
C GLN A 40 13.56 -0.39 3.68
N ILE A 41 12.24 -0.23 3.85
CA ILE A 41 11.34 0.24 2.78
C ILE A 41 11.71 1.66 2.34
N ALA A 42 12.02 2.55 3.29
CA ALA A 42 12.46 3.92 2.99
C ALA A 42 13.73 3.92 2.14
N LYS A 43 14.70 3.07 2.50
CA LYS A 43 15.96 2.92 1.77
C LYS A 43 15.76 2.37 0.35
N GLU A 44 14.93 1.34 0.19
CA GLU A 44 14.66 0.72 -1.12
C GLU A 44 13.89 1.66 -2.06
N SER A 45 12.89 2.36 -1.52
CA SER A 45 12.05 3.29 -2.27
C SER A 45 12.68 4.68 -2.42
N LYS A 46 13.84 4.95 -1.79
CA LYS A 46 14.49 6.27 -1.74
C LYS A 46 13.55 7.37 -1.21
N LEU A 47 12.76 7.01 -0.21
CA LEU A 47 11.81 7.90 0.48
C LEU A 47 12.31 8.19 1.89
N THR A 48 11.76 9.22 2.53
CA THR A 48 11.95 9.39 3.98
C THR A 48 11.06 8.40 4.74
N GLU A 49 11.46 8.05 5.97
CA GLU A 49 10.65 7.19 6.84
C GLU A 49 9.24 7.78 7.04
N LEU A 50 9.13 9.10 7.19
CA LEU A 50 7.83 9.79 7.31
C LEU A 50 6.94 9.56 6.07
N GLN A 51 7.51 9.66 4.86
CA GLN A 51 6.75 9.40 3.62
C GLN A 51 6.27 7.94 3.56
N VAL A 52 7.10 7.00 4.00
CA VAL A 52 6.73 5.58 4.08
C VAL A 52 5.61 5.36 5.09
N MET A 53 5.74 5.89 6.32
CA MET A 53 4.72 5.75 7.36
C MET A 53 3.36 6.31 6.93
N VAL A 54 3.35 7.52 6.35
CA VAL A 54 2.12 8.14 5.84
C VAL A 54 1.52 7.29 4.71
N SER A 55 2.35 6.82 3.78
CA SER A 55 1.88 5.98 2.67
C SER A 55 1.28 4.67 3.16
N ILE A 56 1.89 4.02 4.16
CA ILE A 56 1.33 2.81 4.78
C ILE A 56 -0.03 3.10 5.41
N GLN A 57 -0.18 4.18 6.17
CA GLN A 57 -1.47 4.55 6.73
C GLN A 57 -2.54 4.79 5.66
N LEU A 58 -2.18 5.46 4.56
CA LEU A 58 -3.09 5.69 3.44
C LEU A 58 -3.48 4.37 2.74
N LEU A 59 -2.53 3.47 2.54
CA LEU A 59 -2.77 2.15 1.96
C LEU A 59 -3.67 1.28 2.85
N ILE A 60 -3.50 1.35 4.17
CA ILE A 60 -4.40 0.70 5.15
C ILE A 60 -5.81 1.29 5.06
N HIS A 61 -5.93 2.63 5.00
CA HIS A 61 -7.23 3.29 4.87
C HIS A 61 -7.93 2.94 3.55
N LYS A 62 -7.15 2.73 2.49
CA LYS A 62 -7.60 2.21 1.18
C LYS A 62 -7.85 0.70 1.19
N LYS A 63 -7.69 0.01 2.33
CA LYS A 63 -7.86 -1.44 2.50
C LYS A 63 -6.95 -2.30 1.60
N LEU A 64 -5.84 -1.73 1.15
CA LEU A 64 -4.84 -2.43 0.33
C LEU A 64 -3.76 -3.13 1.17
N LEU A 65 -3.66 -2.76 2.45
CA LEU A 65 -2.80 -3.42 3.44
C LEU A 65 -3.63 -3.80 4.68
N PRO A 66 -3.31 -4.93 5.33
CA PRO A 66 -3.91 -5.27 6.61
C PRO A 66 -3.49 -4.29 7.71
N ILE A 67 -4.35 -4.10 8.71
CA ILE A 67 -3.99 -3.40 9.94
C ILE A 67 -3.07 -4.34 10.73
N VAL A 68 -1.79 -4.02 10.78
CA VAL A 68 -0.83 -4.76 11.62
C VAL A 68 -0.93 -4.15 13.02
N ASN A 69 -1.62 -4.83 13.93
CA ASN A 69 -1.53 -4.53 15.35
C ASN A 69 -0.22 -5.16 15.87
N GLU A 70 0.75 -4.32 16.28
CA GLU A 70 1.79 -4.77 17.20
C GLU A 70 1.11 -5.21 18.50
N ASN A 71 1.39 -6.44 18.93
CA ASN A 71 0.84 -7.10 20.11
C ASN A 71 1.86 -7.04 21.25
#